data_AF-R9GQF8-F1
#
_entry.id   AF-R9GQF8-F1
#
_cell.length_a   1.000
_cell.length_b   1.000
_cell.length_c   1.000
_cell.angle_alpha   90.00
_cell.angle_beta   90.00
_cell.angle_gamma   90.00
#
_symmetry.space_group_name_H-M   'P 1'
#
loop_
_entity.id
_entity.type
_entity.pdbx_description
1 polymer ?
#
loop_
_entity_poly.entity_id
_entity_poly.type
_entity_poly.pdbx_seq_one_letter_code
_entity_poly.pdbx_strand_id
1 'polypeptide(L)'
;MKDKLIVEVNKKKVWYGNELLKVRDLFSRKEERGVNITRADDKFFSNYWQVYAWASIIGFLHNKREKGDLLQNRTSFEYQVISNASESIAYSLVLMAIGKMEVSTSDELLNSREILTIISEYAEGGAKHILELRGTSGQESKFNYADDYFREIFERINGLK
;
A
#
# COMPACT_ATOMS: atom_id res chain seq x y z
N MET A 1 12.25 -7.36 -21.38
CA MET A 1 11.11 -6.41 -21.39
C MET A 1 10.50 -6.30 -19.99
N LYS A 2 10.07 -7.41 -19.37
CA LYS A 2 9.67 -7.49 -17.95
C LYS A 2 10.70 -6.89 -16.99
N ASP A 3 11.98 -7.24 -17.16
CA ASP A 3 13.05 -6.75 -16.27
C ASP A 3 13.28 -5.25 -16.38
N LYS A 4 13.03 -4.66 -17.56
CA LYS A 4 13.16 -3.22 -17.78
C LYS A 4 12.07 -2.46 -17.02
N LEU A 5 10.82 -2.93 -17.07
CA LEU A 5 9.71 -2.33 -16.34
C LEU A 5 9.96 -2.33 -14.84
N ILE A 6 10.33 -3.47 -14.27
CA ILE A 6 10.58 -3.60 -12.83
C ILE A 6 11.74 -2.70 -12.40
N VAL A 7 12.83 -2.64 -13.17
CA VAL A 7 13.95 -1.72 -12.91
C VAL A 7 13.48 -0.25 -12.92
N GLU A 8 12.61 0.13 -13.85
CA GLU A 8 12.09 1.50 -13.93
C GLU A 8 11.12 1.83 -12.78
N VAL A 9 10.24 0.91 -12.41
CA VAL A 9 9.32 1.05 -11.27
C VAL A 9 10.11 1.16 -9.96
N ASN A 10 11.10 0.29 -9.77
CA ASN A 10 11.92 0.25 -8.54
C ASN A 10 12.64 1.57 -8.27
N LYS A 11 13.14 2.26 -9.31
CA LYS A 11 13.87 3.54 -9.19
C LYS A 11 12.99 4.75 -8.86
N LYS A 12 11.67 4.58 -8.78
CA LYS A 12 10.73 5.69 -8.57
C LYS A 12 10.25 5.73 -7.13
N LYS A 13 10.06 6.96 -6.64
CA LYS A 13 9.41 7.23 -5.36
C LYS A 13 7.91 7.05 -5.47
N VAL A 14 7.29 6.52 -4.42
CA VAL A 14 5.83 6.36 -4.34
C VAL A 14 5.18 7.58 -3.68
N TRP A 15 3.93 7.82 -4.04
CA TRP A 15 3.12 8.94 -3.54
C TRP A 15 2.05 8.39 -2.60
N TYR A 16 1.54 9.21 -1.69
CA TYR A 16 0.47 8.82 -0.77
C TYR A 16 -0.29 10.04 -0.25
N GLY A 17 -1.52 9.82 0.21
CA GLY A 17 -2.35 10.86 0.79
C GLY A 17 -2.31 10.85 2.32
N ASN A 18 -3.28 11.52 2.93
CA ASN A 18 -3.31 11.75 4.37
C ASN A 18 -3.92 10.58 5.14
N GLU A 19 -4.81 9.82 4.52
CA GLU A 19 -5.43 8.66 5.16
C GLU A 19 -4.39 7.55 5.34
N LEU A 20 -3.54 7.31 4.34
CA LEU A 20 -2.45 6.34 4.49
C LEU A 20 -1.46 6.75 5.59
N LEU A 21 -1.19 8.05 5.72
CA LEU A 21 -0.35 8.59 6.78
C LEU A 21 -0.93 8.31 8.18
N LYS A 22 -2.25 8.49 8.36
CA LYS A 22 -2.95 8.18 9.62
C LYS A 22 -2.88 6.69 9.95
N VAL A 23 -3.15 5.82 8.98
CA VAL A 23 -3.09 4.35 9.19
C VAL A 23 -1.69 3.92 9.61
N ARG A 24 -0.65 4.45 8.97
CA ARG A 24 0.74 4.19 9.37
C ARG A 24 1.00 4.61 10.82
N ASP A 25 0.58 5.81 11.21
CA ASP A 25 0.84 6.33 12.56
C ASP A 25 0.14 5.52 13.64
N LEU A 26 -1.02 4.95 13.33
CA LEU A 26 -1.74 4.05 14.23
C LEU A 26 -0.98 2.72 14.39
N PHE A 27 -0.45 2.19 13.28
CA PHE A 27 0.34 0.96 13.26
C PHE A 27 1.68 1.12 14.01
N SER A 28 2.46 2.16 13.70
CA SER A 28 3.78 2.38 14.28
C SER A 28 3.74 2.56 15.80
N ARG A 29 2.81 3.38 16.31
CA ARG A 29 2.65 3.61 17.76
C ARG A 29 2.31 2.34 18.55
N LYS A 30 1.78 1.31 17.90
CA LYS A 30 1.36 0.05 18.53
C LYS A 30 2.45 -1.01 18.43
N GLU A 31 3.13 -1.13 17.30
CA GLU A 31 4.34 -1.97 17.20
C GLU A 31 5.46 -1.49 18.12
N GLU A 32 5.68 -0.18 18.24
CA GLU A 32 6.66 0.42 19.17
C GLU A 32 6.34 0.16 20.66
N ARG A 33 5.10 -0.21 21.02
CA ARG A 33 4.78 -0.60 22.40
C ARG A 33 5.08 -2.07 22.68
N GLY A 34 5.27 -2.90 21.65
CA GLY A 34 5.64 -4.31 21.77
C GLY A 34 7.16 -4.56 21.73
N VAL A 35 7.95 -3.58 21.28
CA VAL A 35 9.40 -3.65 21.16
C VAL A 35 9.99 -2.37 21.74
N ASN A 36 10.95 -2.45 22.67
CA ASN A 36 11.66 -1.29 23.22
C ASN A 36 12.49 -0.58 22.13
N ILE A 37 11.85 0.21 21.29
CA ILE A 37 12.53 0.96 20.22
C ILE A 37 12.89 2.33 20.78
N THR A 38 14.16 2.50 21.14
CA THR A 38 14.73 3.81 21.48
C THR A 38 14.69 4.72 20.25
N ARG A 39 14.29 5.97 20.48
CA ARG A 39 14.03 7.08 19.56
C ARG A 39 15.26 7.59 18.77
N ALA A 40 16.09 6.68 18.25
CA ALA A 40 17.23 6.99 17.42
C ALA A 40 16.93 6.57 15.97
N ASP A 41 16.97 7.58 15.09
CA ASP A 41 17.07 7.50 13.64
C ASP A 41 15.77 7.29 12.83
N ASP A 42 15.26 8.39 12.29
CA ASP A 42 14.78 8.69 10.92
C ASP A 42 14.55 7.59 9.84
N LYS A 43 14.47 6.30 10.16
CA LYS A 43 14.10 5.22 9.22
C LYS A 43 12.59 5.06 9.07
N PHE A 44 11.91 6.20 8.92
CA PHE A 44 10.48 6.39 9.21
C PHE A 44 9.50 5.92 8.11
N PHE A 45 9.89 4.98 7.27
CA PHE A 45 9.00 4.22 6.37
C PHE A 45 9.68 2.99 5.76
N SER A 46 11.02 2.91 5.79
CA SER A 46 11.76 1.68 5.45
C SER A 46 11.34 0.49 6.31
N ASN A 47 10.84 0.74 7.53
CA ASN A 47 10.30 -0.28 8.43
C ASN A 47 8.78 -0.56 8.24
N TYR A 48 8.05 0.27 7.48
CA TYR A 48 6.58 0.23 7.38
C TYR A 48 6.06 0.18 5.94
N TRP A 49 6.89 -0.32 5.00
CA TRP A 49 6.48 -0.58 3.62
C TRP A 49 5.25 -1.50 3.56
N GLN A 50 5.08 -2.35 4.57
CA GLN A 50 3.95 -3.27 4.75
C GLN A 50 2.63 -2.51 4.80
N VAL A 51 2.55 -1.38 5.51
CA VAL A 51 1.31 -0.60 5.62
C VAL A 51 0.90 -0.07 4.25
N TYR A 52 1.85 0.45 3.48
CA TYR A 52 1.60 0.90 2.10
C TYR A 52 1.13 -0.26 1.22
N ALA A 53 1.82 -1.40 1.26
CA ALA A 53 1.49 -2.57 0.44
C ALA A 53 0.14 -3.19 0.81
N TRP A 54 -0.14 -3.39 2.10
CA TRP A 54 -1.40 -3.97 2.57
C TRP A 54 -2.59 -3.04 2.33
N ALA A 55 -2.44 -1.73 2.58
CA ALA A 55 -3.49 -0.77 2.24
C ALA A 55 -3.78 -0.79 0.73
N SER A 56 -2.73 -0.84 -0.11
CA SER A 56 -2.92 -0.97 -1.57
C SER A 56 -3.70 -2.22 -1.94
N ILE A 57 -3.32 -3.39 -1.41
CA ILE A 57 -4.00 -4.67 -1.66
C ILE A 57 -5.47 -4.59 -1.21
N ILE A 58 -5.73 -4.11 0.01
CA ILE A 58 -7.09 -3.93 0.54
C ILE A 58 -7.89 -3.00 -0.38
N GLY A 59 -7.29 -1.89 -0.82
CA GLY A 59 -7.89 -0.97 -1.79
C GLY A 59 -8.27 -1.67 -3.09
N PHE A 60 -7.36 -2.45 -3.68
CA PHE A 60 -7.66 -3.21 -4.89
C PHE A 60 -8.78 -4.24 -4.67
N LEU A 61 -8.73 -5.00 -3.58
CA LEU A 61 -9.72 -6.04 -3.26
C LEU A 61 -11.13 -5.46 -3.09
N HIS A 62 -11.24 -4.32 -2.44
CA HIS A 62 -12.52 -3.62 -2.22
C HIS A 62 -12.86 -2.60 -3.31
N ASN A 63 -12.05 -2.53 -4.37
CA ASN A 63 -12.17 -1.58 -5.47
C ASN A 63 -12.29 -0.12 -4.99
N LYS A 64 -11.52 0.25 -3.96
CA LYS A 64 -11.44 1.60 -3.39
C LYS A 64 -10.26 2.34 -4.00
N ARG A 65 -10.54 3.19 -4.98
CA ARG A 65 -9.53 4.01 -5.69
C ARG A 65 -9.87 5.49 -5.49
N GLU A 66 -8.91 6.27 -5.02
CA GLU A 66 -9.04 7.72 -4.91
C GLU A 66 -8.40 8.38 -6.14
N LYS A 67 -9.11 8.33 -7.28
CA LYS A 67 -8.58 8.80 -8.57
C LYS A 67 -8.44 10.32 -8.59
N GLY A 68 -7.25 10.80 -8.98
CA GLY A 68 -6.99 12.24 -9.08
C GLY A 68 -6.97 12.97 -7.73
N ASP A 69 -6.96 12.22 -6.62
CA ASP A 69 -6.73 12.81 -5.31
C ASP A 69 -5.32 13.42 -5.27
N LEU A 70 -5.21 14.53 -4.57
CA LEU A 70 -3.94 15.19 -4.35
C LEU A 70 -3.15 14.33 -3.36
N LEU A 71 -2.36 13.39 -3.89
CA LEU A 71 -1.37 12.63 -3.12
C LEU A 71 -0.20 13.56 -2.75
N GLN A 72 -0.45 14.46 -1.81
CA GLN A 72 0.41 15.61 -1.50
C GLN A 72 1.77 15.17 -0.95
N ASN A 73 1.82 13.95 -0.41
CA ASN A 73 3.01 13.42 0.21
C ASN A 73 3.78 12.56 -0.77
N ARG A 74 5.04 12.93 -0.99
CA ARG A 74 6.01 12.09 -1.67
C ARG A 74 6.84 11.38 -0.60
N THR A 75 6.90 10.07 -0.67
CA THR A 75 7.76 9.31 0.26
C THR A 75 9.22 9.73 0.08
N SER A 76 10.00 9.60 1.15
CA SER A 76 11.46 9.62 1.05
C SER A 76 12.01 8.34 0.37
N PHE A 77 11.20 7.28 0.21
CA PHE A 77 11.64 5.97 -0.25
C PHE A 77 11.20 5.60 -1.68
N GLU A 78 11.96 4.69 -2.29
CA GLU A 78 11.72 4.17 -3.63
C GLU A 78 10.92 2.87 -3.58
N TYR A 79 10.14 2.56 -4.61
CA TYR A 79 9.39 1.31 -4.70
C TYR A 79 10.29 0.06 -4.51
N GLN A 80 11.59 0.20 -4.80
CA GLN A 80 12.61 -0.80 -4.53
C GLN A 80 12.61 -1.33 -3.09
N VAL A 81 12.19 -0.54 -2.10
CA VAL A 81 12.09 -1.02 -0.70
C VAL A 81 11.13 -2.20 -0.59
N ILE A 82 10.00 -2.15 -1.29
CA ILE A 82 9.00 -3.24 -1.29
C ILE A 82 9.58 -4.45 -2.01
N SER A 83 10.19 -4.26 -3.19
CA SER A 83 10.72 -5.40 -3.96
C SER A 83 11.93 -6.07 -3.29
N ASN A 84 12.76 -5.32 -2.58
CA ASN A 84 13.84 -5.90 -1.77
C ASN A 84 13.32 -6.68 -0.56
N ALA A 85 12.22 -6.23 0.05
CA ALA A 85 11.64 -6.90 1.22
C ALA A 85 10.76 -8.10 0.85
N SER A 86 10.01 -8.01 -0.25
CA SER A 86 9.14 -9.06 -0.76
C SER A 86 8.86 -8.88 -2.25
N GLU A 87 9.61 -9.60 -3.09
CA GLU A 87 9.46 -9.58 -4.54
C GLU A 87 8.05 -10.00 -4.98
N SER A 88 7.46 -10.99 -4.33
CA SER A 88 6.12 -11.50 -4.66
C SER A 88 5.03 -10.45 -4.41
N ILE A 89 5.11 -9.68 -3.32
CA ILE A 89 4.18 -8.59 -3.03
C ILE A 89 4.37 -7.45 -4.04
N ALA A 90 5.62 -7.08 -4.33
CA ALA A 90 5.92 -6.04 -5.32
C ALA A 90 5.35 -6.40 -6.70
N TYR A 91 5.60 -7.62 -7.20
CA TYR A 91 5.08 -8.05 -8.49
C TYR A 91 3.55 -8.15 -8.50
N SER A 92 2.95 -8.59 -7.40
CA SER A 92 1.48 -8.63 -7.28
C SER A 92 0.89 -7.23 -7.39
N LEU A 93 1.44 -6.23 -6.70
CA LEU A 93 0.98 -4.84 -6.78
C LEU A 93 1.09 -4.28 -8.20
N VAL A 94 2.22 -4.53 -8.89
CA VAL A 94 2.40 -4.12 -10.29
C VAL A 94 1.34 -4.78 -11.19
N LEU A 95 1.12 -6.08 -11.06
CA LEU A 95 0.12 -6.80 -11.85
C LEU A 95 -1.31 -6.33 -11.57
N MET A 96 -1.66 -6.08 -10.30
CA MET A 96 -2.95 -5.53 -9.92
C MET A 96 -3.17 -4.14 -10.52
N ALA A 97 -2.14 -3.30 -10.53
CA ALA A 97 -2.20 -1.98 -11.14
C ALA A 97 -2.39 -2.06 -12.67
N ILE A 98 -1.61 -2.89 -13.36
CA ILE A 98 -1.76 -3.17 -14.79
C ILE A 98 -3.18 -3.64 -15.10
N GLY A 99 -3.75 -4.52 -14.28
CA GLY A 99 -5.14 -4.99 -14.43
C GLY A 99 -6.22 -3.91 -14.22
N LYS A 100 -5.85 -2.72 -13.76
CA LYS A 100 -6.74 -1.55 -13.58
C LYS A 100 -6.43 -0.40 -14.56
N MET A 101 -5.44 -0.57 -15.44
CA MET A 101 -5.10 0.42 -16.46
C MET A 101 -6.16 0.42 -17.56
N GLU A 102 -6.58 1.62 -17.98
CA GLU A 102 -7.49 1.83 -19.10
C GLU A 102 -6.66 2.37 -20.27
N VAL A 103 -6.13 1.47 -21.10
CA VAL A 103 -5.17 1.81 -22.16
C VAL A 103 -5.63 1.37 -23.54
N SER A 104 -5.10 2.02 -24.57
CA SER A 104 -5.43 1.70 -25.97
C SER A 104 -4.39 0.79 -26.63
N THR A 105 -3.18 0.73 -26.07
CA THR A 105 -2.06 -0.06 -26.61
C THR A 105 -1.32 -0.83 -25.52
N SER A 106 -0.62 -1.90 -25.91
CA SER A 106 0.19 -2.70 -24.98
C SER A 106 1.40 -1.95 -24.43
N ASP A 107 1.92 -0.95 -25.14
CA ASP A 107 3.08 -0.18 -24.69
C ASP A 107 2.72 0.73 -23.52
N GLU A 108 1.48 1.22 -23.47
CA GLU A 108 0.97 2.00 -22.34
C GLU A 108 0.95 1.18 -21.04
N LEU A 109 0.75 -0.14 -21.10
CA LEU A 109 0.83 -1.04 -19.93
C LEU A 109 2.21 -1.05 -19.27
N LEU A 110 3.24 -0.56 -19.96
CA LEU A 110 4.61 -0.47 -19.44
C LEU A 110 4.92 0.90 -18.85
N ASN A 111 3.94 1.81 -18.74
CA ASN A 111 4.13 3.12 -18.14
C ASN A 111 4.32 3.01 -16.62
N SER A 112 5.59 2.94 -16.20
CA SER A 112 5.99 2.83 -14.80
C SER A 112 5.48 3.97 -13.91
N ARG A 113 5.22 5.16 -14.45
CA ARG A 113 4.64 6.27 -13.67
C ARG A 113 3.16 6.02 -13.40
N GLU A 114 2.41 5.62 -14.41
CA GLU A 114 0.98 5.34 -14.29
C GLU A 114 0.70 4.16 -13.37
N ILE A 115 1.49 3.08 -13.49
CA ILE A 115 1.45 1.93 -12.57
C ILE A 115 1.56 2.40 -11.12
N LEU A 116 2.57 3.22 -10.81
CA LEU A 116 2.78 3.71 -9.45
C LEU A 116 1.67 4.66 -8.99
N THR A 117 1.14 5.50 -9.89
CA THR A 117 -0.03 6.32 -9.58
C THR A 117 -1.21 5.45 -9.17
N ILE A 118 -1.53 4.42 -9.95
CA ILE A 118 -2.65 3.50 -9.65
C ILE A 118 -2.44 2.83 -8.30
N ILE A 119 -1.25 2.28 -8.03
CA ILE A 119 -0.95 1.65 -6.73
C ILE A 119 -1.18 2.66 -5.60
N SER A 120 -0.67 3.89 -5.74
CA SER A 120 -0.83 4.92 -4.72
C SER A 120 -2.29 5.38 -4.51
N GLU A 121 -3.08 5.50 -5.56
CA GLU A 121 -4.52 5.83 -5.46
C GLU A 121 -5.31 4.72 -4.77
N TYR A 122 -4.93 3.46 -4.99
CA TYR A 122 -5.50 2.31 -4.27
C TYR A 122 -4.97 2.21 -2.84
N ALA A 123 -3.73 2.59 -2.57
CA ALA A 123 -3.18 2.68 -1.21
C ALA A 123 -4.00 3.66 -0.35
N GLU A 124 -4.30 4.84 -0.91
CA GLU A 124 -5.09 5.85 -0.22
C GLU A 124 -6.55 5.39 -0.02
N GLY A 125 -7.19 4.85 -1.06
CA GLY A 125 -8.55 4.33 -0.95
C GLY A 125 -8.67 3.16 0.01
N GLY A 126 -7.67 2.27 0.05
CA GLY A 126 -7.59 1.20 1.04
C GLY A 126 -7.36 1.71 2.46
N ALA A 127 -6.54 2.75 2.64
CA ALA A 127 -6.35 3.38 3.94
C ALA A 127 -7.63 4.03 4.48
N LYS A 128 -8.36 4.74 3.61
CA LYS A 128 -9.68 5.29 3.95
C LYS A 128 -10.64 4.19 4.37
N HIS A 129 -10.69 3.08 3.64
CA HIS A 129 -11.51 1.92 4.01
C HIS A 129 -11.12 1.32 5.37
N ILE A 130 -9.82 1.21 5.66
CA ILE A 130 -9.33 0.77 6.98
C ILE A 130 -9.83 1.71 8.08
N LEU A 131 -9.74 3.02 7.87
CA LEU A 131 -10.20 4.01 8.86
C LEU A 131 -11.72 3.98 9.04
N GLU A 132 -12.50 3.75 7.98
CA GLU A 132 -13.95 3.53 8.06
C GLU A 132 -14.27 2.32 8.95
N LEU A 133 -13.59 1.18 8.75
CA LEU A 133 -13.77 0.00 9.59
C LEU A 133 -13.46 0.29 11.06
N ARG A 134 -12.38 1.03 11.33
CA ARG A 134 -12.00 1.46 12.68
C ARG A 134 -12.97 2.45 13.31
N GLY A 135 -13.72 3.20 12.51
CA GLY A 135 -14.79 4.08 12.97
C GLY A 135 -16.05 3.34 13.43
N THR A 136 -16.13 2.02 13.20
CA THR A 136 -17.24 1.18 13.67
C THR A 136 -17.11 0.89 15.16
N SER A 137 -18.20 1.07 15.91
CA SER A 137 -18.25 0.80 17.36
C SER A 137 -17.75 -0.60 17.69
N GLY A 138 -16.76 -0.69 18.58
CA GLY A 138 -16.10 -1.94 18.97
C GLY A 138 -14.96 -2.42 18.05
N GLN A 139 -14.62 -1.68 17.00
CA GLN A 139 -13.52 -1.98 16.07
C GLN A 139 -12.41 -0.92 16.09
N GLU A 140 -12.37 -0.04 17.09
CA GLU A 140 -11.42 1.09 17.18
C GLU A 140 -9.96 0.63 17.21
N SER A 141 -9.73 -0.62 17.61
CA SER A 141 -8.42 -1.27 17.68
C SER A 141 -8.06 -2.14 16.47
N LYS A 142 -8.97 -2.33 15.51
CA LYS A 142 -8.70 -3.11 14.29
C LYS A 142 -7.58 -2.46 13.47
N PHE A 143 -6.73 -3.27 12.85
CA PHE A 143 -5.55 -2.84 12.08
C PHE A 143 -4.47 -2.15 12.92
N ASN A 144 -4.41 -2.45 14.22
CA ASN A 144 -3.26 -2.08 15.05
C ASN A 144 -2.09 -3.06 14.88
N TYR A 145 -2.37 -4.27 14.38
CA TYR A 145 -1.40 -5.36 14.24
C TYR A 145 -1.47 -5.97 12.84
N ALA A 146 -0.37 -6.58 12.39
CA ALA A 146 -0.27 -7.20 11.07
C ALA A 146 -1.36 -8.26 10.82
N ASP A 147 -1.73 -9.02 11.84
CA ASP A 147 -2.74 -10.08 11.76
C ASP A 147 -4.10 -9.58 11.27
N ASP A 148 -4.49 -8.35 11.63
CA ASP A 148 -5.76 -7.77 11.18
C ASP A 148 -5.76 -7.53 9.66
N TYR A 149 -4.60 -7.16 9.09
CA TYR A 149 -4.43 -6.98 7.64
C TYR A 149 -4.50 -8.32 6.92
N PHE A 150 -3.79 -9.33 7.43
CA PHE A 150 -3.84 -10.67 6.87
C PHE A 150 -5.25 -11.26 6.95
N ARG A 151 -5.94 -11.03 8.06
CA ARG A 151 -7.33 -11.43 8.22
C ARG A 151 -8.22 -10.82 7.14
N GLU A 152 -8.15 -9.50 6.97
CA GLU A 152 -8.93 -8.78 5.97
C GLU A 152 -8.63 -9.24 4.53
N ILE A 153 -7.35 -9.53 4.23
CA ILE A 153 -6.91 -9.96 2.90
C ILE A 153 -7.31 -11.43 2.62
N PHE A 154 -7.13 -12.33 3.59
CA PHE A 154 -7.28 -13.78 3.38
C PHE A 154 -8.66 -14.32 3.74
N GLU A 155 -9.35 -13.82 4.77
CA GLU A 155 -10.67 -14.36 5.15
C GLU A 155 -11.74 -14.03 4.11
N ARG A 156 -11.49 -13.06 3.22
CA ARG A 156 -12.32 -12.81 2.03
C ARG A 156 -12.35 -14.01 1.07
N ILE A 157 -11.26 -14.80 1.01
CA ILE A 157 -11.19 -16.02 0.18
C ILE A 157 -12.19 -17.07 0.68
N ASN A 158 -12.50 -17.08 1.98
CA ASN A 158 -13.44 -18.04 2.56
C ASN A 158 -14.93 -17.66 2.36
N GLY A 159 -15.21 -16.41 1.96
CA GLY A 159 -16.55 -15.90 1.65
C GLY A 159 -16.97 -16.02 0.19
N LEU A 160 -16.07 -16.47 -0.71
CA LEU A 160 -16.37 -16.81 -2.10
C LEU A 160 -16.91 -18.25 -2.20
N LYS A 161 -18.05 -18.51 -1.54
CA LYS A 161 -18.90 -19.67 -1.80
C LYS A 161 -20.08 -19.26 -2.68
#